data_AF-A0AAJ5RIA5-F1
#
_entry.id   AF-A0AAJ5RIA5-F1
#
_cell.length_a   1.000
_cell.length_b   1.000
_cell.length_c   1.000
_cell.angle_alpha   90.00
_cell.angle_beta   90.00
_cell.angle_gamma   90.00
#
_symmetry.space_group_name_H-M   'P 1'
#
loop_
_entity.id
_entity.type
_entity.pdbx_description
1 polymer ?
#
loop_
_entity_poly.entity_id
_entity_poly.type
_entity_poly.pdbx_seq_one_letter_code
_entity_poly.pdbx_strand_id
1 'polypeptide(L)'
;MRKENSDFKTSFLSEAGSFLQNKDYFAYTELDDVACWVAVKGLDSDQEISSAELAVKAILEKFMEKPSMSRRSIKKYLRNAQAILQAQSLRVRLKASIVMVVSDYSKMIVAVAGNSRLYHFRNGTLSYKTTDQSLAQEIVNSRNRSLDISQHEERSNLLNYLGKPEDFKPFVSKKMKLLDGDVLVLCTAGFWEDVNEIEMADALEDAKDPEQYTDLLEEVLLSRQRKVVNNYTIATIFANKVYQETNKKKMKYIKMIAAALIVALVVGGSTLFYQAKQAKKMAELTVEMKDHEKSGNLYFQDGNYEKALLEYSEGRNAAKKLKDPIHRNLLAKKLRITDLILNGDKSAEEGKFTDALEQYEKAKKEGKLIKNFGKEATEQRIANMDTIVQIAEAVKDGDFRFEAEDYNGALETYEKARKKALTISYTGEPQIKTKIEETEAKIAELKKAQKELRAEGLEKSGDQSYARQEYGKAIEYYTLAQEIYQETELLSKVLGLERKVMNANDKLNPPPQAPATDIDPSYEAAIPFEEGAAANESSDAEVMKEGK
;
A
#
# COMPACT_ATOMS: atom_id res chain seq x y z
N MET A 1 5.15 6.08 53.83
CA MET A 1 3.78 5.68 54.23
C MET A 1 2.77 6.71 53.73
N ARG A 2 1.45 6.46 53.72
CA ARG A 2 0.50 7.41 53.10
C ARG A 2 0.44 8.75 53.84
N LYS A 3 0.41 8.71 55.18
CA LYS A 3 0.42 9.88 56.07
C LYS A 3 1.59 10.81 55.78
N GLU A 4 2.81 10.27 55.72
CA GLU A 4 4.04 11.05 55.43
C GLU A 4 4.04 11.72 54.05
N ASN A 5 3.24 11.22 53.11
CA ASN A 5 3.12 11.75 51.76
C ASN A 5 1.87 12.63 51.58
N SER A 6 1.22 12.99 52.67
CA SER A 6 0.06 13.88 52.77
C SER A 6 0.27 14.92 53.87
N ASP A 7 -0.50 16.00 53.85
CA ASP A 7 -0.52 17.02 54.90
C ASP A 7 -1.98 17.27 55.27
N PHE A 8 -2.38 16.74 56.43
CA PHE A 8 -3.70 16.91 57.02
C PHE A 8 -3.50 17.63 58.34
N LYS A 9 -4.18 18.77 58.51
CA LYS A 9 -4.17 19.53 59.77
C LYS A 9 -5.56 19.52 60.37
N THR A 10 -5.64 19.19 61.66
CA THR A 10 -6.91 19.11 62.40
C THR A 10 -6.91 20.14 63.51
N SER A 11 -7.97 20.95 63.61
CA SER A 11 -8.31 21.74 64.80
C SER A 11 -9.71 21.40 65.26
N PHE A 12 -10.01 21.58 66.53
CA PHE A 12 -11.34 21.37 67.08
C PHE A 12 -11.59 22.21 68.32
N LEU A 13 -12.88 22.45 68.55
CA LEU A 13 -13.42 23.13 69.72
C LEU A 13 -14.63 22.35 70.22
N SER A 14 -14.77 22.20 71.53
CA SER A 14 -15.89 21.48 72.13
C SER A 14 -16.24 22.10 73.48
N GLU A 15 -17.37 22.81 73.53
CA GLU A 15 -17.74 23.65 74.66
C GLU A 15 -19.09 23.27 75.28
N ALA A 16 -19.19 23.48 76.58
CA ALA A 16 -20.42 23.24 77.32
C ALA A 16 -21.52 24.28 77.03
N GLY A 17 -21.14 25.42 76.46
CA GLY A 17 -22.03 26.57 76.26
C GLY A 17 -22.53 27.11 77.61
N SER A 18 -23.83 27.31 77.74
CA SER A 18 -24.47 27.77 79.00
C SER A 18 -24.71 26.65 80.02
N PHE A 19 -24.33 25.41 79.71
CA PHE A 19 -24.58 24.24 80.54
C PHE A 19 -23.38 23.87 81.42
N LEU A 20 -23.62 23.17 82.54
CA LEU A 20 -22.57 22.79 83.49
C LEU A 20 -21.63 21.69 82.97
N GLN A 21 -22.12 20.84 82.07
CA GLN A 21 -21.38 19.72 81.52
C GLN A 21 -21.41 19.76 80.00
N ASN A 22 -20.27 19.49 79.37
CA ASN A 22 -20.21 19.24 77.94
C ASN A 22 -20.63 17.80 77.63
N LYS A 23 -21.75 17.64 76.91
CA LYS A 23 -22.26 16.35 76.47
C LYS A 23 -21.87 15.98 75.04
N ASP A 24 -21.12 16.84 74.38
CA ASP A 24 -20.52 16.54 73.09
C ASP A 24 -19.09 16.04 73.32
N TYR A 25 -18.56 15.25 72.38
CA TYR A 25 -17.20 14.73 72.45
C TYR A 25 -16.63 14.55 71.05
N PHE A 26 -15.38 14.97 70.87
CA PHE A 26 -14.63 14.77 69.64
C PHE A 26 -13.30 14.09 69.96
N ALA A 27 -12.93 13.11 69.14
CA ALA A 27 -11.58 12.60 69.12
C ALA A 27 -11.23 12.04 67.74
N TYR A 28 -9.94 11.92 67.48
CA TYR A 28 -9.44 11.39 66.23
C TYR A 28 -8.16 10.58 66.43
N THR A 29 -7.83 9.77 65.44
CA THR A 29 -6.56 9.03 65.37
C THR A 29 -6.07 8.99 63.93
N GLU A 30 -4.80 9.29 63.73
CA GLU A 30 -4.15 9.33 62.42
C GLU A 30 -3.00 8.33 62.37
N LEU A 31 -3.26 7.18 61.76
CA LEU A 31 -2.29 6.11 61.54
C LEU A 31 -1.57 6.30 60.20
N ASP A 32 -0.55 5.50 59.93
CA ASP A 32 0.31 5.64 58.75
C ASP A 32 -0.43 5.55 57.41
N ASP A 33 -1.49 4.74 57.33
CA ASP A 33 -2.24 4.49 56.08
C ASP A 33 -3.70 4.95 56.12
N VAL A 34 -4.23 5.21 57.32
CA VAL A 34 -5.62 5.64 57.51
C VAL A 34 -5.77 6.58 58.71
N ALA A 35 -6.75 7.47 58.64
CA ALA A 35 -7.14 8.35 59.74
C ALA A 35 -8.65 8.21 60.01
N CYS A 36 -9.06 8.47 61.26
CA CYS A 36 -10.44 8.43 61.71
C CYS A 36 -10.73 9.63 62.61
N TRP A 37 -11.72 10.44 62.25
CA TRP A 37 -12.24 11.56 63.04
C TRP A 37 -13.68 11.28 63.43
N VAL A 38 -14.02 11.50 64.69
CA VAL A 38 -15.35 11.19 65.23
C VAL A 38 -15.83 12.34 66.10
N ALA A 39 -16.97 12.94 65.75
CA ALA A 39 -17.68 13.89 66.60
C ALA A 39 -19.03 13.29 67.00
N VAL A 40 -19.36 13.39 68.29
CA VAL A 40 -20.55 12.79 68.88
C VAL A 40 -21.23 13.79 69.80
N LYS A 41 -22.55 13.87 69.71
CA LYS A 41 -23.43 14.60 70.62
C LYS A 41 -24.21 13.62 71.48
N GLY A 42 -24.09 13.74 72.80
CA GLY A 42 -24.97 13.07 73.76
C GLY A 42 -26.38 13.63 73.68
N LEU A 43 -27.39 12.75 73.71
CA LEU A 43 -28.82 13.09 73.55
C LEU A 43 -29.65 12.69 74.77
N ASP A 44 -29.02 12.17 75.81
CA ASP A 44 -29.66 11.71 77.03
C ASP A 44 -29.42 12.66 78.21
N SER A 45 -30.13 12.42 79.30
CA SER A 45 -30.10 13.21 80.52
C SER A 45 -29.15 12.65 81.58
N ASP A 46 -28.33 11.63 81.28
CA ASP A 46 -27.42 11.05 82.28
C ASP A 46 -26.32 12.07 82.67
N GLN A 47 -25.95 12.12 83.94
CA GLN A 47 -24.95 13.06 84.48
C GLN A 47 -23.68 12.36 84.95
N GLU A 48 -23.71 11.03 85.08
CA GLU A 48 -22.57 10.21 85.52
C GLU A 48 -21.80 9.67 84.30
N ILE A 49 -22.51 9.25 83.25
CA ILE A 49 -21.93 8.64 82.06
C ILE A 49 -22.09 9.55 80.84
N SER A 50 -20.97 9.92 80.21
CA SER A 50 -20.98 10.59 78.92
C SER A 50 -21.17 9.59 77.78
N SER A 51 -22.39 9.53 77.23
CA SER A 51 -22.71 8.73 76.04
C SER A 51 -21.83 9.07 74.84
N ALA A 52 -21.47 10.35 74.68
CA ALA A 52 -20.62 10.80 73.58
C ALA A 52 -19.20 10.24 73.71
N GLU A 53 -18.59 10.39 74.89
CA GLU A 53 -17.25 9.89 75.17
C GLU A 53 -17.19 8.36 75.05
N LEU A 54 -18.18 7.66 75.64
CA LEU A 54 -18.26 6.20 75.59
C LEU A 54 -18.37 5.70 74.14
N ALA A 55 -19.18 6.35 73.31
CA ALA A 55 -19.32 6.02 71.90
C ALA A 55 -18.02 6.23 71.12
N VAL A 56 -17.36 7.37 71.29
CA VAL A 56 -16.10 7.68 70.59
C VAL A 56 -15.01 6.69 70.98
N LYS A 57 -14.83 6.42 72.28
CA LYS A 57 -13.85 5.44 72.78
C LYS A 57 -14.08 4.06 72.17
N ALA A 58 -15.34 3.58 72.20
CA ALA A 58 -15.72 2.29 71.62
C ALA A 58 -15.44 2.17 70.11
N ILE A 59 -15.54 3.28 69.37
CA ILE A 59 -15.28 3.31 67.92
C ILE A 59 -13.79 3.32 67.66
N LEU A 60 -13.06 4.22 68.32
CA LEU A 60 -11.63 4.39 68.10
C LEU A 60 -10.85 3.15 68.55
N GLU A 61 -11.23 2.50 69.66
CA GLU A 61 -10.63 1.23 70.09
C GLU A 61 -10.78 0.16 69.01
N LYS A 62 -12.00 -0.03 68.49
CA LYS A 62 -12.28 -1.03 67.44
C LYS A 62 -11.63 -0.67 66.10
N PHE A 63 -11.49 0.62 65.81
CA PHE A 63 -10.78 1.11 64.65
C PHE A 63 -9.29 0.83 64.75
N MET A 64 -8.64 1.13 65.89
CA MET A 64 -7.22 0.88 66.12
C MET A 64 -6.87 -0.60 66.09
N GLU A 65 -7.74 -1.49 66.59
CA GLU A 65 -7.55 -2.95 66.52
C GLU A 65 -7.50 -3.45 65.07
N LYS A 66 -8.33 -2.89 64.19
CA LYS A 66 -8.40 -3.31 62.78
C LYS A 66 -8.74 -2.13 61.87
N PRO A 67 -7.77 -1.25 61.53
CA PRO A 67 -8.04 -0.04 60.78
C PRO A 67 -8.52 -0.35 59.36
N SER A 68 -9.64 0.25 58.93
CA SER A 68 -10.23 -0.07 57.63
C SER A 68 -11.22 0.99 57.13
N MET A 69 -11.09 1.31 55.84
CA MET A 69 -12.01 2.17 55.09
C MET A 69 -13.17 1.41 54.41
N SER A 70 -13.38 0.13 54.74
CA SER A 70 -14.47 -0.63 54.13
C SER A 70 -15.81 -0.29 54.79
N ARG A 71 -16.88 -0.18 53.97
CA ARG A 71 -18.25 0.04 54.48
C ARG A 71 -18.66 -0.98 55.54
N ARG A 72 -18.19 -2.23 55.42
CA ARG A 72 -18.50 -3.31 56.36
C ARG A 72 -17.81 -3.09 57.70
N SER A 73 -16.54 -2.70 57.70
CA SER A 73 -15.76 -2.41 58.92
C SER A 73 -16.33 -1.20 59.67
N ILE A 74 -16.65 -0.13 58.94
CA ILE A 74 -17.26 1.09 59.49
C ILE A 74 -18.58 0.79 60.19
N LYS A 75 -19.46 0.01 59.54
CA LYS A 75 -20.70 -0.46 60.18
C LYS A 75 -20.42 -1.31 61.42
N LYS A 76 -19.31 -2.07 61.45
CA LYS A 76 -18.91 -2.86 62.61
C LYS A 76 -18.47 -1.96 63.78
N TYR A 77 -17.71 -0.89 63.52
CA TYR A 77 -17.31 0.06 64.56
C TYR A 77 -18.53 0.74 65.19
N LEU A 78 -19.46 1.22 64.36
CA LEU A 78 -20.70 1.84 64.86
C LEU A 78 -21.60 0.86 65.62
N ARG A 79 -21.69 -0.39 65.18
CA ARG A 79 -22.43 -1.44 65.92
C ARG A 79 -21.77 -1.83 67.23
N ASN A 80 -20.43 -1.72 67.33
CA ASN A 80 -19.72 -1.93 68.58
C ASN A 80 -20.09 -0.85 69.60
N ALA A 81 -20.05 0.41 69.19
CA ALA A 81 -20.47 1.55 70.01
C ALA A 81 -21.93 1.42 70.44
N GLN A 82 -22.81 1.08 69.51
CA GLN A 82 -24.22 0.79 69.76
C GLN A 82 -24.40 -0.25 70.88
N ALA A 83 -23.70 -1.39 70.79
CA ALA A 83 -23.81 -2.45 71.79
C ALA A 83 -23.29 -2.02 73.17
N ILE A 84 -22.20 -1.25 73.21
CA ILE A 84 -21.63 -0.72 74.45
C ILE A 84 -22.57 0.28 75.11
N LEU A 85 -23.13 1.23 74.35
CA LEU A 85 -24.14 2.18 74.84
C LEU A 85 -25.39 1.46 75.39
N GLN A 86 -25.87 0.43 74.67
CA GLN A 86 -27.02 -0.37 75.14
C GLN A 86 -26.70 -1.14 76.42
N ALA A 87 -25.50 -1.72 76.53
CA ALA A 87 -25.08 -2.44 77.73
C ALA A 87 -24.90 -1.52 78.95
N GLN A 88 -24.48 -0.27 78.74
CA GLN A 88 -24.30 0.74 79.80
C GLN A 88 -25.58 1.53 80.09
N SER A 89 -26.68 1.29 79.35
CA SER A 89 -27.99 1.92 79.58
C SER A 89 -28.73 1.28 80.76
N LEU A 90 -28.16 1.37 81.96
CA LEU A 90 -28.68 0.69 83.17
C LEU A 90 -29.82 1.46 83.84
N ARG A 91 -29.64 2.78 84.03
CA ARG A 91 -30.61 3.65 84.72
C ARG A 91 -31.27 4.62 83.74
N VAL A 92 -30.44 5.35 83.00
CA VAL A 92 -30.85 6.19 81.90
C VAL A 92 -30.46 5.51 80.61
N ARG A 93 -31.33 5.64 79.62
CA ARG A 93 -31.01 5.18 78.28
C ARG A 93 -30.00 6.12 77.64
N LEU A 94 -28.79 5.63 77.43
CA LEU A 94 -27.73 6.36 76.76
C LEU A 94 -28.05 6.50 75.26
N LYS A 95 -27.99 7.73 74.75
CA LYS A 95 -28.31 8.05 73.36
C LYS A 95 -27.29 9.04 72.81
N ALA A 96 -26.90 8.85 71.56
CA ALA A 96 -25.98 9.78 70.92
C ALA A 96 -26.21 9.95 69.42
N SER A 97 -25.96 11.16 68.92
CA SER A 97 -25.79 11.41 67.49
C SER A 97 -24.31 11.45 67.14
N ILE A 98 -23.92 10.89 65.99
CA ILE A 98 -22.53 10.72 65.58
C ILE A 98 -22.33 11.09 64.11
N VAL A 99 -21.18 11.72 63.84
CA VAL A 99 -20.53 11.79 62.54
C VAL A 99 -19.12 11.24 62.65
N MET A 100 -18.75 10.36 61.71
CA MET A 100 -17.44 9.75 61.61
C MET A 100 -16.91 9.88 60.18
N VAL A 101 -15.67 10.32 60.05
CA VAL A 101 -14.94 10.35 58.78
C VAL A 101 -13.73 9.44 58.90
N VAL A 102 -13.60 8.49 57.97
CA VAL A 102 -12.39 7.70 57.80
C VAL A 102 -11.74 8.09 56.49
N SER A 103 -10.43 8.32 56.49
CA SER A 103 -9.65 8.61 55.29
C SER A 103 -8.49 7.64 55.13
N ASP A 104 -8.09 7.35 53.89
CA ASP A 104 -6.83 6.70 53.56
C ASP A 104 -5.81 7.70 52.98
N TYR A 105 -5.98 8.97 53.34
CA TYR A 105 -5.28 10.15 52.84
C TYR A 105 -5.45 10.42 51.34
N SER A 106 -6.17 9.58 50.58
CA SER A 106 -6.49 9.79 49.16
C SER A 106 -7.99 9.97 48.91
N LYS A 107 -8.78 9.31 49.74
CA LYS A 107 -10.24 9.24 49.71
C LYS A 107 -10.73 9.35 51.15
N MET A 108 -11.99 9.71 51.30
CA MET A 108 -12.71 9.63 52.56
C MET A 108 -13.99 8.81 52.42
N ILE A 109 -14.47 8.32 53.54
CA ILE A 109 -15.78 7.69 53.68
C ILE A 109 -16.40 8.18 54.98
N VAL A 110 -17.68 8.48 54.91
CA VAL A 110 -18.40 9.19 55.96
C VAL A 110 -19.49 8.27 56.48
N ALA A 111 -19.67 8.25 57.79
CA ALA A 111 -20.76 7.56 58.41
C ALA A 111 -21.45 8.45 59.43
N VAL A 112 -22.78 8.44 59.43
CA VAL A 112 -23.58 9.23 60.36
C VAL A 112 -24.68 8.40 60.97
N ALA A 113 -25.02 8.73 62.22
CA ALA A 113 -26.29 8.38 62.82
C ALA A 113 -26.83 9.56 63.66
N GLY A 114 -28.01 10.05 63.31
CA GLY A 114 -28.63 11.22 63.93
C GLY A 114 -28.47 12.50 63.11
N ASN A 115 -28.17 13.62 63.77
CA ASN A 115 -28.08 14.96 63.20
C ASN A 115 -26.74 15.68 63.46
N SER A 116 -25.68 14.96 63.86
CA SER A 116 -24.31 15.46 63.75
C SER A 116 -23.89 15.40 62.28
N ARG A 117 -23.24 16.45 61.79
CA ARG A 117 -23.05 16.68 60.35
C ARG A 117 -21.60 16.72 59.95
N LEU A 118 -21.36 16.36 58.69
CA LEU A 118 -20.15 16.70 57.95
C LEU A 118 -20.52 17.69 56.85
N TYR A 119 -19.75 18.76 56.76
CA TYR A 119 -19.64 19.63 55.60
C TYR A 119 -18.28 19.42 54.95
N HIS A 120 -18.25 19.32 53.62
CA HIS A 120 -17.02 19.17 52.84
C HIS A 120 -16.97 20.29 51.81
N PHE A 121 -15.99 21.17 51.98
CA PHE A 121 -15.71 22.28 51.10
C PHE A 121 -14.56 21.93 50.15
N ARG A 122 -14.69 22.38 48.90
CA ARG A 122 -13.69 22.26 47.85
C ARG A 122 -13.59 23.59 47.13
N ASN A 123 -12.39 24.16 47.11
CA ASN A 123 -12.12 25.48 46.53
C ASN A 123 -13.10 26.55 47.07
N GLY A 124 -13.32 26.59 48.39
CA GLY A 124 -14.26 27.52 49.04
C GLY A 124 -15.74 27.18 48.90
N THR A 125 -16.13 26.21 48.05
CA THR A 125 -17.55 25.88 47.81
C THR A 125 -17.98 24.59 48.50
N LEU A 126 -19.23 24.53 48.99
CA LEU A 126 -19.78 23.32 49.60
C LEU A 126 -19.96 22.21 48.56
N SER A 127 -19.11 21.20 48.61
CA SER A 127 -19.13 20.06 47.68
C SER A 127 -20.00 18.90 48.17
N TYR A 128 -20.09 18.69 49.49
CA TYR A 128 -20.88 17.62 50.07
C TYR A 128 -21.33 17.96 51.50
N LYS A 129 -22.57 17.57 51.84
CA LYS A 129 -23.14 17.66 53.18
C LYS A 129 -23.85 16.37 53.53
N THR A 130 -23.73 15.91 54.78
CA THR A 130 -24.51 14.77 55.27
C THR A 130 -25.98 15.12 55.46
N THR A 131 -26.84 14.13 55.22
CA THR A 131 -28.29 14.24 55.44
C THR A 131 -28.65 13.75 56.83
N ASP A 132 -29.44 14.53 57.57
CA ASP A 132 -29.88 14.18 58.92
C ASP A 132 -30.81 12.96 58.90
N GLN A 133 -30.79 12.16 59.95
CA GLN A 133 -31.73 11.05 60.13
C GLN A 133 -32.86 11.46 61.08
N SER A 134 -33.54 12.56 60.76
CA SER A 134 -34.65 13.15 61.52
C SER A 134 -36.00 13.02 60.79
N LEU A 135 -37.09 13.18 61.54
CA LEU A 135 -38.46 13.19 61.00
C LEU A 135 -38.65 14.36 60.03
N ALA A 136 -38.12 15.54 60.35
CA ALA A 136 -38.12 16.68 59.43
C ALA A 136 -37.52 16.30 58.06
N GLN A 137 -36.36 15.63 58.04
CA GLN A 137 -35.73 15.20 56.81
C GLN A 137 -36.58 14.17 56.04
N GLU A 138 -37.25 13.24 56.72
CA GLU A 138 -38.17 12.28 56.09
C GLU A 138 -39.39 12.97 55.46
N ILE A 139 -39.94 14.00 56.12
CA ILE A 139 -41.02 14.83 55.58
C ILE A 139 -40.56 15.57 54.33
N VAL A 140 -39.35 16.18 54.36
CA VAL A 140 -38.76 16.84 53.19
C VAL A 140 -38.59 15.87 52.02
N ASN A 141 -38.01 14.70 52.29
CA ASN A 141 -37.76 13.67 51.29
C ASN A 141 -39.06 13.14 50.67
N SER A 142 -40.12 12.93 51.47
CA SER A 142 -41.40 12.39 51.00
C SER A 142 -42.26 13.40 50.24
N ARG A 143 -42.15 14.69 50.56
CA ARG A 143 -42.96 15.76 49.93
C ARG A 143 -42.28 16.43 48.73
N ASN A 144 -41.02 16.12 48.45
CA ASN A 144 -40.23 16.70 47.36
C ASN A 144 -40.26 18.26 47.36
N ARG A 145 -40.23 18.86 48.54
CA ARG A 145 -40.26 20.32 48.76
C ARG A 145 -38.92 20.79 49.31
N SER A 146 -38.46 21.97 48.89
CA SER A 146 -37.34 22.68 49.52
C SER A 146 -37.83 23.37 50.80
N LEU A 147 -37.91 22.62 51.90
CA LEU A 147 -38.09 23.20 53.24
C LEU A 147 -36.72 23.45 53.84
N ASP A 148 -36.55 24.60 54.49
CA ASP A 148 -35.37 24.83 55.32
C ASP A 148 -35.49 24.00 56.61
N ILE A 149 -34.81 22.86 56.61
CA ILE A 149 -34.79 21.92 57.75
C ILE A 149 -34.18 22.57 58.98
N SER A 150 -33.30 23.57 58.80
CA SER A 150 -32.67 24.25 59.92
C SER A 150 -33.69 24.91 60.84
N GLN A 151 -34.88 25.29 60.35
CA GLN A 151 -35.94 25.95 61.13
C GLN A 151 -37.14 25.05 61.44
N HIS A 152 -37.11 23.78 61.07
CA HIS A 152 -38.26 22.88 61.25
C HIS A 152 -38.37 22.37 62.69
N GLU A 153 -39.57 22.39 63.28
CA GLU A 153 -39.79 21.97 64.68
C GLU A 153 -39.39 20.50 64.92
N GLU A 154 -39.72 19.62 63.97
CA GLU A 154 -39.36 18.19 63.98
C GLU A 154 -37.88 17.87 63.69
N ARG A 155 -36.98 18.86 63.60
CA ARG A 155 -35.55 18.65 63.25
C ARG A 155 -34.80 17.82 64.30
N SER A 156 -35.21 17.92 65.56
CA SER A 156 -34.61 17.20 66.69
C SER A 156 -35.19 15.80 66.90
N ASN A 157 -36.26 15.43 66.19
CA ASN A 157 -36.90 14.12 66.31
C ASN A 157 -36.17 13.09 65.43
N LEU A 158 -35.14 12.45 66.01
CA LEU A 158 -34.25 11.52 65.31
C LEU A 158 -34.87 10.12 65.14
N LEU A 159 -34.88 9.64 63.89
CA LEU A 159 -35.34 8.30 63.52
C LEU A 159 -34.24 7.25 63.65
N ASN A 160 -32.97 7.67 63.61
CA ASN A 160 -31.83 6.79 63.81
C ASN A 160 -30.71 7.49 64.58
N TYR A 161 -30.18 6.84 65.61
CA TYR A 161 -29.17 7.36 66.54
C TYR A 161 -28.52 6.19 67.29
N LEU A 162 -27.36 6.41 67.90
CA LEU A 162 -26.69 5.42 68.73
C LEU A 162 -27.45 5.22 70.06
N GLY A 163 -27.61 3.98 70.50
CA GLY A 163 -28.43 3.61 71.67
C GLY A 163 -29.91 3.32 71.36
N LYS A 164 -30.32 3.40 70.08
CA LYS A 164 -31.68 3.03 69.61
C LYS A 164 -31.99 1.55 69.94
N PRO A 165 -33.22 1.16 70.37
CA PRO A 165 -33.45 -0.20 70.89
C PRO A 165 -33.36 -1.25 69.79
N GLU A 166 -34.00 -0.95 68.66
CA GLU A 166 -34.09 -1.86 67.52
C GLU A 166 -33.79 -1.11 66.22
N ASP A 167 -33.40 -1.87 65.20
CA ASP A 167 -33.20 -1.39 63.84
C ASP A 167 -32.24 -0.19 63.70
N PHE A 168 -31.08 -0.27 64.36
CA PHE A 168 -30.00 0.70 64.18
C PHE A 168 -29.38 0.57 62.78
N LYS A 169 -29.64 1.57 61.93
CA LYS A 169 -29.24 1.60 60.52
C LYS A 169 -28.42 2.87 60.20
N PRO A 170 -27.13 2.91 60.59
CA PRO A 170 -26.28 4.05 60.28
C PRO A 170 -26.09 4.19 58.77
N PHE A 171 -26.06 5.44 58.30
CA PHE A 171 -25.70 5.74 56.92
C PHE A 171 -24.18 5.62 56.76
N VAL A 172 -23.75 5.04 55.63
CA VAL A 172 -22.32 5.02 55.24
C VAL A 172 -22.21 5.37 53.76
N SER A 173 -21.48 6.45 53.47
CA SER A 173 -21.33 7.01 52.13
C SER A 173 -20.52 6.10 51.19
N LYS A 174 -20.47 6.45 49.89
CA LYS A 174 -19.47 5.86 48.96
C LYS A 174 -18.11 6.50 49.28
N LYS A 175 -17.01 5.84 48.90
CA LYS A 175 -15.68 6.47 49.00
C LYS A 175 -15.67 7.71 48.10
N MET A 176 -15.38 8.87 48.67
CA MET A 176 -15.25 10.15 47.98
C MET A 176 -13.77 10.47 47.82
N LYS A 177 -13.35 10.94 46.64
CA LYS A 177 -11.96 11.32 46.40
C LYS A 177 -11.68 12.68 47.02
N LEU A 178 -10.58 12.77 47.76
CA LEU A 178 -10.06 14.03 48.29
C LEU A 178 -9.14 14.67 47.25
N LEU A 179 -9.10 16.00 47.25
CA LEU A 179 -8.16 16.82 46.48
C LEU A 179 -7.38 17.74 47.44
N ASP A 180 -6.22 18.19 46.98
CA ASP A 180 -5.40 19.15 47.71
C ASP A 180 -6.23 20.43 47.96
N GLY A 181 -6.24 20.90 49.20
CA GLY A 181 -7.03 22.05 49.65
C GLY A 181 -8.50 21.74 50.03
N ASP A 182 -8.93 20.47 50.02
CA ASP A 182 -10.24 20.11 50.55
C ASP A 182 -10.32 20.38 52.07
N VAL A 183 -11.45 20.92 52.52
CA VAL A 183 -11.71 21.21 53.94
C VAL A 183 -12.94 20.45 54.43
N LEU A 184 -12.79 19.77 55.56
CA LEU A 184 -13.86 19.00 56.20
C LEU A 184 -14.24 19.66 57.52
N VAL A 185 -15.53 19.82 57.78
CA VAL A 185 -16.06 20.35 59.04
C VAL A 185 -17.03 19.33 59.62
N LEU A 186 -16.65 18.71 60.74
CA LEU A 186 -17.52 17.87 61.54
C LEU A 186 -18.11 18.73 62.65
N CYS A 187 -19.43 18.70 62.81
CA CYS A 187 -20.07 19.51 63.85
C CYS A 187 -21.33 18.87 64.42
N THR A 188 -21.67 19.27 65.64
CA THR A 188 -22.90 18.85 66.34
C THR A 188 -24.02 19.88 66.16
N ALA A 189 -25.24 19.51 66.53
CA ALA A 189 -26.43 20.36 66.39
C ALA A 189 -26.35 21.69 67.14
N GLY A 190 -25.58 21.78 68.23
CA GLY A 190 -25.41 23.05 68.94
C GLY A 190 -24.68 24.13 68.13
N PHE A 191 -24.01 23.76 67.04
CA PHE A 191 -23.36 24.68 66.12
C PHE A 191 -24.19 24.97 64.87
N TRP A 192 -24.50 23.93 64.07
CA TRP A 192 -25.09 24.13 62.75
C TRP A 192 -26.51 24.69 62.78
N GLU A 193 -27.20 24.63 63.93
CA GLU A 193 -28.52 25.23 64.09
C GLU A 193 -28.51 26.77 64.04
N ASP A 194 -27.38 27.40 64.42
CA ASP A 194 -27.25 28.87 64.49
C ASP A 194 -26.26 29.45 63.44
N VAL A 195 -25.45 28.58 62.81
CA VAL A 195 -24.49 28.96 61.76
C VAL A 195 -24.85 28.28 60.44
N ASN A 196 -25.06 29.08 59.40
CA ASN A 196 -25.49 28.59 58.08
C ASN A 196 -24.29 28.24 57.18
N GLU A 197 -24.57 27.58 56.04
CA GLU A 197 -23.55 27.13 55.09
C GLU A 197 -22.79 28.27 54.41
N ILE A 198 -23.43 29.41 54.22
CA ILE A 198 -22.84 30.60 53.59
C ILE A 198 -21.82 31.21 54.56
N GLU A 199 -22.20 31.38 55.82
CA GLU A 199 -21.31 31.89 56.87
C GLU A 199 -20.10 30.98 57.11
N MET A 200 -20.28 29.65 56.99
CA MET A 200 -19.15 28.72 57.02
C MET A 200 -18.21 28.94 55.81
N ALA A 201 -18.76 29.15 54.62
CA ALA A 201 -17.96 29.41 53.43
C ALA A 201 -17.24 30.76 53.51
N ASP A 202 -17.91 31.80 53.98
CA ASP A 202 -17.34 33.14 54.15
C ASP A 202 -16.19 33.11 55.17
N ALA A 203 -16.37 32.48 56.33
CA ALA A 203 -15.32 32.31 57.33
C ALA A 203 -14.11 31.49 56.80
N LEU A 204 -14.34 30.61 55.82
CA LEU A 204 -13.27 29.83 55.20
C LEU A 204 -12.39 30.67 54.27
N GLU A 205 -12.92 31.74 53.67
CA GLU A 205 -12.14 32.65 52.81
C GLU A 205 -11.07 33.42 53.59
N ASP A 206 -11.38 33.77 54.85
CA ASP A 206 -10.49 34.54 55.73
C ASP A 206 -9.48 33.68 56.52
N ALA A 207 -9.70 32.36 56.56
CA ALA A 207 -8.89 31.44 57.36
C ALA A 207 -7.70 30.85 56.59
N LYS A 208 -6.52 30.88 57.21
CA LYS A 208 -5.26 30.33 56.64
C LYS A 208 -4.95 28.92 57.09
N ASP A 209 -5.47 28.52 58.25
CA ASP A 209 -5.25 27.23 58.88
C ASP A 209 -6.51 26.80 59.64
N PRO A 210 -6.63 25.51 60.03
CA PRO A 210 -7.84 25.03 60.70
C PRO A 210 -8.07 25.64 62.08
N GLU A 211 -7.02 26.14 62.77
CA GLU A 211 -7.17 26.77 64.08
C GLU A 211 -7.91 28.09 63.93
N GLN A 212 -7.39 28.98 63.10
CA GLN A 212 -8.04 30.25 62.76
C GLN A 212 -9.46 30.04 62.21
N TYR A 213 -9.67 29.02 61.37
CA TYR A 213 -11.01 28.73 60.85
C TYR A 213 -11.98 28.31 61.95
N THR A 214 -11.54 27.48 62.89
CA THR A 214 -12.40 27.01 63.99
C THR A 214 -12.78 28.17 64.91
N ASP A 215 -11.83 29.06 65.21
CA ASP A 215 -12.05 30.25 66.03
C ASP A 215 -13.04 31.21 65.36
N LEU A 216 -12.87 31.48 64.05
CA LEU A 216 -13.81 32.30 63.29
C LEU A 216 -15.23 31.72 63.29
N LEU A 217 -15.37 30.39 63.17
CA LEU A 217 -16.68 29.74 63.24
C LEU A 217 -17.31 29.86 64.64
N GLU A 218 -16.51 29.80 65.71
CA GLU A 218 -16.98 30.05 67.07
C GLU A 218 -17.43 31.51 67.24
N GLU A 219 -16.65 32.48 66.75
CA GLU A 219 -17.02 33.89 66.79
C GLU A 219 -18.36 34.14 66.09
N VAL A 220 -18.58 33.54 64.91
CA VAL A 220 -19.86 33.61 64.19
C VAL A 220 -20.99 33.03 65.04
N LEU A 221 -20.80 31.88 65.68
CA LEU A 221 -21.80 31.27 66.58
C LEU A 221 -22.13 32.21 67.76
N LEU A 222 -21.11 32.74 68.44
CA LEU A 222 -21.27 33.57 69.64
C LEU A 222 -21.81 34.98 69.32
N SER A 223 -21.58 35.49 68.11
CA SER A 223 -22.10 36.77 67.64
C SER A 223 -23.64 36.84 67.67
N ARG A 224 -24.32 35.68 67.67
CA ARG A 224 -25.78 35.59 67.79
C ARG A 224 -26.32 36.05 69.13
N GLN A 225 -25.47 36.15 70.16
CA GLN A 225 -25.83 36.60 71.51
C GLN A 225 -27.06 35.90 72.08
N ARG A 226 -27.17 34.59 71.85
CA ARG A 226 -28.26 33.77 72.41
C ARG A 226 -28.17 33.79 73.94
N LYS A 227 -29.32 33.91 74.60
CA LYS A 227 -29.40 33.83 76.07
C LYS A 227 -28.93 32.48 76.62
N VAL A 228 -29.12 31.42 75.84
CA VAL A 228 -28.73 30.05 76.16
C VAL A 228 -28.01 29.49 74.93
N VAL A 229 -26.76 29.10 75.11
CA VAL A 229 -25.93 28.44 74.09
C VAL A 229 -25.88 26.95 74.44
N ASN A 230 -26.29 26.10 73.49
CA ASN A 230 -26.28 24.64 73.64
C ASN A 230 -24.84 24.09 73.69
N ASN A 231 -24.66 22.83 74.10
CA ASN A 231 -23.39 22.14 73.86
C ASN A 231 -23.11 22.10 72.35
N TYR A 232 -21.93 22.56 71.95
CA TYR A 232 -21.51 22.58 70.57
C TYR A 232 -20.09 22.03 70.42
N THR A 233 -19.83 21.42 69.28
CA THR A 233 -18.53 20.90 68.92
C THR A 233 -18.32 21.09 67.43
N ILE A 234 -17.14 21.58 67.08
CA ILE A 234 -16.70 21.85 65.72
C ILE A 234 -15.31 21.24 65.58
N ALA A 235 -15.08 20.48 64.53
CA ALA A 235 -13.76 19.99 64.18
C ALA A 235 -13.51 20.23 62.70
N THR A 236 -12.42 20.91 62.39
CA THR A 236 -12.01 21.29 61.04
C THR A 236 -10.78 20.50 60.64
N ILE A 237 -10.79 19.93 59.44
CA ILE A 237 -9.68 19.16 58.88
C ILE A 237 -9.33 19.74 57.52
N PHE A 238 -8.11 20.25 57.39
CA PHE A 238 -7.56 20.79 56.15
C PHE A 238 -6.69 19.74 55.49
N ALA A 239 -7.10 19.25 54.32
CA ALA A 239 -6.32 18.35 53.51
C ALA A 239 -5.41 19.14 52.55
N ASN A 240 -4.43 19.86 53.11
CA ASN A 240 -3.48 20.69 52.35
C ASN A 240 -2.79 19.91 51.23
N LYS A 241 -2.46 18.64 51.50
CA LYS A 241 -1.90 17.73 50.50
C LYS A 241 -2.46 16.32 50.69
N VAL A 242 -3.02 15.77 49.62
CA VAL A 242 -3.64 14.45 49.58
C VAL A 242 -2.65 13.43 48.99
N TYR A 243 -2.65 12.22 49.53
CA TYR A 243 -1.86 11.11 48.98
C TYR A 243 -2.32 10.74 47.57
N GLN A 244 -1.43 10.93 46.60
CA GLN A 244 -1.68 10.53 45.22
C GLN A 244 -1.20 9.10 44.96
N GLU A 245 -2.17 8.20 44.73
CA GLU A 245 -1.88 6.80 44.44
C GLU A 245 -1.26 6.66 43.03
N THR A 246 0.07 6.65 42.92
CA THR A 246 0.75 6.38 41.65
C THR A 246 0.51 4.92 41.22
N ASN A 247 -0.46 4.69 40.34
CA ASN A 247 -0.81 3.35 39.89
C ASN A 247 0.16 2.85 38.82
N LYS A 248 1.41 2.55 39.22
CA LYS A 248 2.49 2.05 38.34
C LYS A 248 2.08 0.77 37.58
N LYS A 249 1.20 -0.07 38.14
CA LYS A 249 0.73 -1.32 37.49
C LYS A 249 -0.17 -1.04 36.29
N LYS A 250 -1.15 -0.12 36.39
CA LYS A 250 -2.02 0.24 35.24
C LYS A 250 -1.21 0.79 34.06
N MET A 251 -0.23 1.64 34.32
CA MET A 251 0.61 2.21 33.26
C MET A 251 1.48 1.17 32.55
N LYS A 252 1.94 0.12 33.24
CA LYS A 252 2.67 -0.98 32.62
C LYS A 252 1.82 -1.75 31.61
N TYR A 253 0.56 -2.06 31.96
CA TYR A 253 -0.35 -2.77 31.06
C TYR A 253 -0.75 -1.93 29.84
N ILE A 254 -1.03 -0.64 30.02
CA ILE A 254 -1.37 0.26 28.90
C ILE A 254 -0.20 0.33 27.89
N LYS A 255 1.03 0.50 28.37
CA LYS A 255 2.22 0.51 27.50
C LYS A 255 2.42 -0.82 26.77
N MET A 256 2.19 -1.94 27.45
CA MET A 256 2.32 -3.28 26.85
C MET A 256 1.27 -3.54 25.77
N ILE A 257 0.00 -3.15 26.01
CA ILE A 257 -1.09 -3.28 25.02
C ILE A 257 -0.83 -2.37 23.81
N ALA A 258 -0.38 -1.13 24.03
CA ALA A 258 -0.04 -0.21 22.95
C ALA A 258 1.11 -0.74 22.08
N ALA A 259 2.17 -1.29 22.70
CA ALA A 259 3.28 -1.91 21.97
C ALA A 259 2.82 -3.12 21.14
N ALA A 260 1.98 -3.98 21.71
CA ALA A 260 1.42 -5.14 21.00
C ALA A 260 0.55 -4.72 19.80
N LEU A 261 -0.27 -3.67 19.95
CA LEU A 261 -1.09 -3.12 18.86
C LEU A 261 -0.25 -2.54 17.72
N ILE A 262 0.84 -1.84 18.03
CA ILE A 262 1.76 -1.31 17.00
C ILE A 262 2.39 -2.47 16.22
N VAL A 263 2.86 -3.52 16.90
CA VAL A 263 3.40 -4.71 16.22
C VAL A 263 2.34 -5.39 15.36
N ALA A 264 1.11 -5.54 15.86
CA ALA A 264 0.01 -6.13 15.10
C ALA A 264 -0.36 -5.30 13.85
N LEU A 265 -0.36 -3.97 13.95
CA LEU A 265 -0.61 -3.07 12.82
C LEU A 265 0.50 -3.12 11.78
N VAL A 266 1.77 -3.18 12.20
CA VAL A 266 2.91 -3.29 11.29
C VAL A 266 2.88 -4.65 10.58
N VAL A 267 2.69 -5.75 11.31
CA VAL A 267 2.62 -7.11 10.72
C VAL A 267 1.39 -7.26 9.82
N GLY A 268 0.23 -6.83 10.29
CA GLY A 268 -1.03 -6.86 9.52
C GLY A 268 -0.95 -6.00 8.26
N GLY A 269 -0.46 -4.76 8.38
CA GLY A 269 -0.25 -3.85 7.26
C GLY A 269 0.77 -4.38 6.24
N SER A 270 1.89 -4.95 6.72
CA SER A 270 2.91 -5.56 5.86
C SER A 270 2.37 -6.76 5.07
N THR A 271 1.54 -7.58 5.72
CA THR A 271 0.91 -8.76 5.10
C THR A 271 -0.08 -8.34 4.01
N LEU A 272 -0.93 -7.35 4.30
CA LEU A 272 -1.87 -6.78 3.32
C LEU A 272 -1.15 -6.14 2.13
N PHE A 273 -0.08 -5.39 2.38
CA PHE A 273 0.74 -4.78 1.32
C PHE A 273 1.37 -5.84 0.41
N TYR A 274 1.92 -6.91 1.00
CA TYR A 274 2.52 -8.01 0.22
C TYR A 274 1.48 -8.74 -0.63
N GLN A 275 0.29 -9.01 -0.08
CA GLN A 275 -0.82 -9.62 -0.82
C GLN A 275 -1.29 -8.73 -1.98
N ALA A 276 -1.45 -7.42 -1.76
CA ALA A 276 -1.83 -6.46 -2.81
C ALA A 276 -0.78 -6.37 -3.91
N LYS A 277 0.51 -6.34 -3.56
CA LYS A 277 1.63 -6.33 -4.51
C LYS A 277 1.68 -7.62 -5.34
N GLN A 278 1.44 -8.77 -4.72
CA GLN A 278 1.33 -10.05 -5.44
C GLN A 278 0.14 -10.05 -6.39
N ALA A 279 -1.03 -9.62 -5.96
CA ALA A 279 -2.24 -9.57 -6.78
C ALA A 279 -2.04 -8.69 -8.03
N LYS A 280 -1.43 -7.51 -7.87
CA LYS A 280 -1.11 -6.61 -9.00
C LYS A 280 -0.16 -7.29 -10.01
N LYS A 281 0.92 -7.90 -9.53
CA LYS A 281 1.88 -8.61 -10.38
C LYS A 281 1.24 -9.77 -11.14
N MET A 282 0.34 -10.51 -10.51
CA MET A 282 -0.41 -11.60 -11.16
C MET A 282 -1.38 -11.05 -12.22
N ALA A 283 -2.03 -9.92 -11.97
CA ALA A 283 -2.92 -9.28 -12.94
C ALA A 283 -2.15 -8.81 -14.19
N GLU A 284 -1.01 -8.13 -14.01
CA GLU A 284 -0.15 -7.67 -15.12
C GLU A 284 0.32 -8.84 -16.00
N LEU A 285 0.85 -9.90 -15.38
CA LEU A 285 1.26 -11.12 -16.10
C LEU A 285 0.09 -11.79 -16.84
N THR A 286 -1.13 -11.72 -16.30
CA THR A 286 -2.33 -12.30 -16.94
C THR A 286 -2.73 -11.52 -18.19
N VAL A 287 -2.61 -10.19 -18.14
CA VAL A 287 -2.84 -9.32 -19.31
C VAL A 287 -1.78 -9.59 -20.37
N GLU A 288 -0.50 -9.58 -19.99
CA GLU A 288 0.63 -9.89 -20.87
C GLU A 288 0.46 -11.25 -21.57
N MET A 289 0.11 -12.31 -20.83
CA MET A 289 -0.17 -13.63 -21.39
C MET A 289 -1.29 -13.60 -22.44
N LYS A 290 -2.39 -12.90 -22.16
CA LYS A 290 -3.54 -12.81 -23.08
C LYS A 290 -3.23 -11.97 -24.31
N ASP A 291 -2.44 -10.90 -24.16
CA ASP A 291 -2.04 -10.06 -25.27
C ASP A 291 -1.11 -10.81 -26.23
N HIS A 292 -0.16 -11.59 -25.70
CA HIS A 292 0.65 -12.50 -26.50
C HIS A 292 -0.18 -13.59 -27.18
N GLU A 293 -1.16 -14.20 -26.49
CA GLU A 293 -2.06 -15.15 -27.14
C GLU A 293 -2.85 -14.52 -28.28
N LYS A 294 -3.37 -13.31 -28.07
CA LYS A 294 -4.16 -12.57 -29.06
C LYS A 294 -3.31 -12.18 -30.27
N SER A 295 -2.13 -11.62 -30.03
CA SER A 295 -1.17 -11.23 -31.08
C SER A 295 -0.69 -12.44 -31.88
N GLY A 296 -0.37 -13.55 -31.19
CA GLY A 296 -0.03 -14.82 -31.84
C GLY A 296 -1.15 -15.36 -32.71
N ASN A 297 -2.42 -15.29 -32.27
CA ASN A 297 -3.56 -15.69 -33.10
C ASN A 297 -3.73 -14.79 -34.33
N LEU A 298 -3.47 -13.49 -34.20
CA LEU A 298 -3.56 -12.54 -35.30
C LEU A 298 -2.47 -12.85 -36.35
N TYR A 299 -1.21 -12.98 -35.94
CA TYR A 299 -0.13 -13.37 -36.84
C TYR A 299 -0.37 -14.73 -37.50
N PHE A 300 -0.95 -15.68 -36.76
CA PHE A 300 -1.32 -16.98 -37.33
C PHE A 300 -2.38 -16.86 -38.43
N GLN A 301 -3.38 -15.99 -38.24
CA GLN A 301 -4.41 -15.71 -39.25
C GLN A 301 -3.83 -14.99 -40.48
N ASP A 302 -2.87 -14.09 -40.27
CA ASP A 302 -2.17 -13.37 -41.33
C ASP A 302 -1.14 -14.25 -42.08
N GLY A 303 -0.99 -15.53 -41.69
CA GLY A 303 -0.02 -16.45 -42.29
C GLY A 303 1.44 -16.22 -41.86
N ASN A 304 1.69 -15.33 -40.90
CA ASN A 304 3.01 -15.07 -40.35
C ASN A 304 3.33 -16.03 -39.19
N TYR A 305 3.58 -17.30 -39.54
CA TYR A 305 3.76 -18.37 -38.55
C TYR A 305 4.99 -18.20 -37.67
N GLU A 306 6.08 -17.58 -38.18
CA GLU A 306 7.28 -17.30 -37.40
C GLU A 306 7.00 -16.33 -36.24
N LYS A 307 6.33 -15.20 -36.52
CA LYS A 307 5.92 -14.25 -35.48
C LYS A 307 4.90 -14.86 -34.53
N ALA A 308 3.96 -15.66 -35.04
CA ALA A 308 3.02 -16.37 -34.19
C ALA A 308 3.71 -17.32 -33.19
N LEU A 309 4.78 -18.02 -33.63
CA LEU A 309 5.59 -18.92 -32.80
C LEU A 309 6.24 -18.16 -31.63
N LEU A 310 6.82 -16.99 -31.91
CA LEU A 310 7.43 -16.13 -30.90
C LEU A 310 6.39 -15.68 -29.86
N GLU A 311 5.26 -15.16 -30.31
CA GLU A 311 4.18 -14.68 -29.42
C GLU A 311 3.61 -15.81 -28.55
N TYR A 312 3.37 -17.00 -29.11
CA TYR A 312 2.92 -18.14 -28.32
C TYR A 312 3.98 -18.62 -27.30
N SER A 313 5.26 -18.47 -27.61
CA SER A 313 6.36 -18.76 -26.68
C SER A 313 6.36 -17.79 -25.50
N GLU A 314 6.27 -16.50 -25.76
CA GLU A 314 6.21 -15.47 -24.72
C GLU A 314 4.96 -15.60 -23.85
N GLY A 315 3.79 -15.80 -24.46
CA GLY A 315 2.55 -16.08 -23.73
C GLY A 315 2.67 -17.32 -22.84
N ARG A 316 3.30 -18.41 -23.33
CA ARG A 316 3.54 -19.62 -22.54
C ARG A 316 4.48 -19.35 -21.36
N ASN A 317 5.50 -18.51 -21.54
CA ASN A 317 6.41 -18.11 -20.47
C ASN A 317 5.68 -17.29 -19.40
N ALA A 318 4.80 -16.37 -19.80
CA ALA A 318 3.93 -15.64 -18.88
C ALA A 318 3.00 -16.58 -18.11
N ALA A 319 2.36 -17.54 -18.79
CA ALA A 319 1.53 -18.59 -18.15
C ALA A 319 2.32 -19.43 -17.12
N LYS A 320 3.58 -19.76 -17.42
CA LYS A 320 4.49 -20.46 -16.49
C LYS A 320 4.78 -19.62 -15.24
N LYS A 321 5.02 -18.31 -15.39
CA LYS A 321 5.23 -17.38 -14.26
C LYS A 321 3.96 -17.24 -13.40
N LEU A 322 2.77 -17.28 -14.01
CA LEU A 322 1.47 -17.28 -13.34
C LEU A 322 1.11 -18.60 -12.65
N LYS A 323 1.86 -19.68 -12.92
CA LYS A 323 1.51 -21.05 -12.53
C LYS A 323 0.12 -21.46 -13.04
N ASP A 324 -0.27 -20.99 -14.23
CA ASP A 324 -1.52 -21.39 -14.90
C ASP A 324 -1.26 -22.60 -15.83
N PRO A 325 -1.58 -23.84 -15.41
CA PRO A 325 -1.31 -25.02 -16.22
C PRO A 325 -2.20 -25.10 -17.46
N ILE A 326 -3.38 -24.47 -17.46
CA ILE A 326 -4.37 -24.57 -18.54
C ILE A 326 -3.88 -23.75 -19.73
N HIS A 327 -3.60 -22.45 -19.52
CA HIS A 327 -3.10 -21.59 -20.60
C HIS A 327 -1.71 -22.00 -21.04
N ARG A 328 -0.84 -22.44 -20.11
CA ARG A 328 0.48 -22.97 -20.48
C ARG A 328 0.39 -24.14 -21.44
N ASN A 329 -0.52 -25.10 -21.17
CA ASN A 329 -0.71 -26.26 -22.04
C ASN A 329 -1.40 -25.87 -23.36
N LEU A 330 -2.35 -24.94 -23.33
CA LEU A 330 -3.00 -24.41 -24.53
C LEU A 330 -1.98 -23.75 -25.47
N LEU A 331 -1.18 -22.83 -24.95
CA LEU A 331 -0.16 -22.11 -25.72
C LEU A 331 0.96 -23.04 -26.20
N ALA A 332 1.35 -24.04 -25.39
CA ALA A 332 2.29 -25.06 -25.84
C ALA A 332 1.75 -25.87 -27.04
N LYS A 333 0.45 -26.19 -27.06
CA LYS A 333 -0.18 -26.86 -28.21
C LYS A 333 -0.25 -25.95 -29.42
N LYS A 334 -0.66 -24.68 -29.27
CA LYS A 334 -0.68 -23.69 -30.36
C LYS A 334 0.71 -23.50 -30.99
N LEU A 335 1.73 -23.38 -30.15
CA LEU A 335 3.14 -23.30 -30.56
C LEU A 335 3.55 -24.53 -31.36
N ARG A 336 3.27 -25.73 -30.84
CA ARG A 336 3.58 -26.99 -31.51
C ARG A 336 2.87 -27.15 -32.86
N ILE A 337 1.58 -26.80 -32.95
CA ILE A 337 0.83 -26.86 -34.21
C ILE A 337 1.41 -25.88 -35.24
N THR A 338 1.78 -24.67 -34.80
CA THR A 338 2.41 -23.65 -35.66
C THR A 338 3.77 -24.14 -36.16
N ASP A 339 4.58 -24.75 -35.29
CA ASP A 339 5.87 -25.36 -35.63
C ASP A 339 5.73 -26.53 -36.62
N LEU A 340 4.73 -27.40 -36.44
CA LEU A 340 4.43 -28.47 -37.38
C LEU A 340 4.05 -27.94 -38.77
N ILE A 341 3.28 -26.85 -38.85
CA ILE A 341 2.93 -26.21 -40.13
C ILE A 341 4.19 -25.66 -40.80
N LEU A 342 5.02 -24.92 -40.06
CA LEU A 342 6.25 -24.32 -40.60
C LEU A 342 7.26 -25.36 -41.07
N ASN A 343 7.43 -26.44 -40.29
CA ASN A 343 8.28 -27.57 -40.70
C ASN A 343 7.70 -28.31 -41.91
N GLY A 344 6.37 -28.41 -42.01
CA GLY A 344 5.71 -28.95 -43.20
C GLY A 344 5.93 -28.09 -44.45
N ASP A 345 5.82 -26.76 -44.31
CA ASP A 345 6.06 -25.80 -45.40
C ASP A 345 7.51 -25.93 -45.89
N LYS A 346 8.46 -25.97 -44.96
CA LYS A 346 9.89 -26.19 -45.27
C LYS A 346 10.14 -27.53 -45.95
N SER A 347 9.57 -28.63 -45.46
CA SER A 347 9.70 -29.94 -46.10
C SER A 347 9.11 -29.96 -47.52
N ALA A 348 8.01 -29.24 -47.75
CA ALA A 348 7.41 -29.11 -49.08
C ALA A 348 8.30 -28.32 -50.04
N GLU A 349 8.97 -27.26 -49.57
CA GLU A 349 9.98 -26.51 -50.33
C GLU A 349 11.22 -27.36 -50.64
N GLU A 350 11.65 -28.22 -49.71
CA GLU A 350 12.77 -29.16 -49.91
C GLU A 350 12.40 -30.37 -50.81
N GLY A 351 11.14 -30.47 -51.28
CA GLY A 351 10.67 -31.58 -52.11
C GLY A 351 10.35 -32.88 -51.35
N LYS A 352 10.32 -32.84 -50.01
CA LYS A 352 9.99 -33.98 -49.15
C LYS A 352 8.49 -34.04 -48.86
N PHE A 353 7.69 -34.33 -49.89
CA PHE A 353 6.22 -34.24 -49.80
C PHE A 353 5.57 -35.21 -48.82
N THR A 354 6.14 -36.40 -48.63
CA THR A 354 5.67 -37.37 -47.63
C THR A 354 5.81 -36.82 -46.23
N ASP A 355 6.96 -36.20 -45.93
CA ASP A 355 7.26 -35.61 -44.64
C ASP A 355 6.35 -34.39 -44.40
N ALA A 356 6.17 -33.55 -45.42
CA ALA A 356 5.27 -32.40 -45.37
C ALA A 356 3.82 -32.82 -45.05
N LEU A 357 3.28 -33.84 -45.75
CA LEU A 357 1.96 -34.40 -45.47
C LEU A 357 1.85 -34.93 -44.04
N GLU A 358 2.86 -35.65 -43.56
CA GLU A 358 2.88 -36.18 -42.20
C GLU A 358 2.82 -35.04 -41.16
N GLN A 359 3.60 -33.96 -41.35
CA GLN A 359 3.58 -32.80 -40.48
C GLN A 359 2.20 -32.10 -40.47
N TYR A 360 1.58 -31.90 -41.64
CA TYR A 360 0.26 -31.28 -41.72
C TYR A 360 -0.85 -32.14 -41.09
N GLU A 361 -0.82 -33.46 -41.28
CA GLU A 361 -1.78 -34.36 -40.64
C GLU A 361 -1.59 -34.41 -39.11
N LYS A 362 -0.34 -34.38 -38.63
CA LYS A 362 -0.05 -34.21 -37.19
C LYS A 362 -0.61 -32.89 -36.66
N ALA A 363 -0.35 -31.78 -37.35
CA ALA A 363 -0.86 -30.46 -36.99
C ALA A 363 -2.39 -30.43 -36.93
N LYS A 364 -3.06 -31.01 -37.94
CA LYS A 364 -4.52 -31.13 -38.01
C LYS A 364 -5.08 -31.98 -36.87
N LYS A 365 -4.46 -33.12 -36.57
CA LYS A 365 -4.88 -34.02 -35.47
C LYS A 365 -4.76 -33.33 -34.11
N GLU A 366 -3.66 -32.61 -33.87
CA GLU A 366 -3.45 -31.88 -32.62
C GLU A 366 -4.35 -30.64 -32.52
N GLY A 367 -4.60 -29.95 -33.64
CA GLY A 367 -5.51 -28.81 -33.73
C GLY A 367 -6.95 -29.13 -33.32
N LYS A 368 -7.44 -30.33 -33.65
CA LYS A 368 -8.77 -30.81 -33.20
C LYS A 368 -8.92 -30.79 -31.68
N LEU A 369 -7.83 -31.00 -30.93
CA LEU A 369 -7.85 -30.99 -29.46
C LEU A 369 -7.96 -29.59 -28.85
N ILE A 370 -7.79 -28.53 -29.65
CA ILE A 370 -7.87 -27.13 -29.22
C ILE A 370 -8.80 -26.32 -30.15
N LYS A 371 -10.08 -26.73 -30.20
CA LYS A 371 -11.15 -26.06 -30.97
C LYS A 371 -10.82 -25.91 -32.46
N ASN A 372 -10.22 -26.94 -33.07
CA ASN A 372 -9.86 -26.96 -34.50
C ASN A 372 -8.88 -25.85 -34.91
N PHE A 373 -8.00 -25.40 -34.01
CA PHE A 373 -6.95 -24.44 -34.34
C PHE A 373 -6.08 -24.95 -35.49
N GLY A 374 -5.82 -24.09 -36.48
CA GLY A 374 -5.02 -24.43 -37.67
C GLY A 374 -5.68 -25.37 -38.67
N LYS A 375 -6.96 -25.73 -38.48
CA LYS A 375 -7.67 -26.65 -39.40
C LYS A 375 -7.68 -26.16 -40.84
N GLU A 376 -8.08 -24.91 -41.07
CA GLU A 376 -8.19 -24.36 -42.42
C GLU A 376 -6.81 -24.27 -43.12
N ALA A 377 -5.80 -23.77 -42.40
CA ALA A 377 -4.43 -23.68 -42.88
C ALA A 377 -3.83 -25.05 -43.25
N THR A 378 -4.10 -26.09 -42.46
CA THR A 378 -3.61 -27.46 -42.70
C THR A 378 -4.40 -28.18 -43.80
N GLU A 379 -5.72 -28.04 -43.84
CA GLU A 379 -6.57 -28.66 -44.88
C GLU A 379 -6.31 -28.08 -46.27
N GLN A 380 -6.11 -26.76 -46.39
CA GLN A 380 -5.73 -26.14 -47.66
C GLN A 380 -4.40 -26.69 -48.18
N ARG A 381 -3.39 -26.83 -47.32
CA ARG A 381 -2.07 -27.38 -47.70
C ARG A 381 -2.14 -28.85 -48.12
N ILE A 382 -2.92 -29.65 -47.40
CA ILE A 382 -3.15 -31.07 -47.75
C ILE A 382 -3.88 -31.16 -49.10
N ALA A 383 -4.92 -30.34 -49.32
CA ALA A 383 -5.67 -30.34 -50.58
C ALA A 383 -4.83 -29.89 -51.77
N ASN A 384 -3.95 -28.91 -51.57
CA ASN A 384 -3.09 -28.36 -52.62
C ASN A 384 -1.82 -29.19 -52.85
N MET A 385 -1.59 -30.27 -52.09
CA MET A 385 -0.35 -31.06 -52.13
C MET A 385 -0.05 -31.61 -53.52
N ASP A 386 -1.06 -32.11 -54.24
CA ASP A 386 -0.88 -32.59 -55.62
C ASP A 386 -0.38 -31.48 -56.55
N THR A 387 -0.90 -30.26 -56.40
CA THR A 387 -0.44 -29.09 -57.16
C THR A 387 0.98 -28.70 -56.77
N ILE A 388 1.35 -28.81 -55.49
CA ILE A 388 2.73 -28.57 -55.01
C ILE A 388 3.71 -29.57 -55.62
N VAL A 389 3.35 -30.86 -55.69
CA VAL A 389 4.15 -31.89 -56.36
C VAL A 389 4.36 -31.53 -57.84
N GLN A 390 3.29 -31.16 -58.55
CA GLN A 390 3.38 -30.73 -59.96
C GLN A 390 4.25 -29.47 -60.16
N ILE A 391 4.23 -28.53 -59.20
CA ILE A 391 5.10 -27.35 -59.24
C ILE A 391 6.56 -27.78 -59.12
N ALA A 392 6.88 -28.63 -58.15
CA ALA A 392 8.25 -29.09 -57.95
C ALA A 392 8.78 -29.94 -59.10
N GLU A 393 7.96 -30.79 -59.70
CA GLU A 393 8.30 -31.53 -60.92
C GLU A 393 8.58 -30.58 -62.09
N ALA A 394 7.77 -29.53 -62.25
CA ALA A 394 8.00 -28.52 -63.27
C ALA A 394 9.29 -27.72 -63.00
N VAL A 395 9.57 -27.32 -61.75
CA VAL A 395 10.83 -26.66 -61.41
C VAL A 395 12.02 -27.56 -61.71
N LYS A 396 11.94 -28.86 -61.38
CA LYS A 396 12.99 -29.83 -61.67
C LYS A 396 13.20 -30.05 -63.18
N ASP A 397 12.13 -30.10 -63.97
CA ASP A 397 12.21 -30.15 -65.44
C ASP A 397 12.84 -28.85 -66.00
N GLY A 398 12.48 -27.70 -65.44
CA GLY A 398 13.09 -26.41 -65.77
C GLY A 398 14.59 -26.38 -65.47
N ASP A 399 14.99 -26.85 -64.28
CA ASP A 399 16.40 -26.95 -63.87
C ASP A 399 17.19 -27.87 -64.81
N PHE A 400 16.62 -29.02 -65.16
CA PHE A 400 17.23 -29.95 -66.11
C PHE A 400 17.40 -29.33 -67.51
N ARG A 401 16.40 -28.58 -68.00
CA ARG A 401 16.48 -27.86 -69.28
C ARG A 401 17.52 -26.73 -69.25
N PHE A 402 17.60 -26.02 -68.13
CA PHE A 402 18.59 -24.96 -67.92
C PHE A 402 20.01 -25.54 -67.97
N GLU A 403 20.26 -26.66 -67.29
CA GLU A 403 21.53 -27.39 -67.35
C GLU A 403 21.84 -27.94 -68.74
N ALA A 404 20.81 -28.32 -69.51
CA ALA A 404 20.93 -28.76 -70.89
C ALA A 404 21.07 -27.61 -71.91
N GLU A 405 21.26 -26.36 -71.46
CA GLU A 405 21.36 -25.14 -72.27
C GLU A 405 20.11 -24.80 -73.11
N ASP A 406 18.97 -25.47 -72.85
CA ASP A 406 17.66 -25.13 -73.41
C ASP A 406 16.99 -24.02 -72.58
N TYR A 407 17.55 -22.82 -72.62
CA TYR A 407 17.08 -21.70 -71.78
C TYR A 407 15.65 -21.24 -72.10
N ASN A 408 15.23 -21.30 -73.37
CA ASN A 408 13.86 -20.93 -73.74
C ASN A 408 12.84 -21.96 -73.21
N GLY A 409 13.16 -23.26 -73.31
CA GLY A 409 12.33 -24.31 -72.71
C GLY A 409 12.32 -24.26 -71.18
N ALA A 410 13.46 -23.97 -70.55
CA ALA A 410 13.54 -23.77 -69.11
C ALA A 410 12.64 -22.62 -68.63
N LEU A 411 12.68 -21.47 -69.32
CA LEU A 411 11.85 -20.31 -69.03
C LEU A 411 10.35 -20.64 -69.10
N GLU A 412 9.89 -21.29 -70.17
CA GLU A 412 8.49 -21.69 -70.33
C GLU A 412 8.03 -22.62 -69.19
N THR A 413 8.88 -23.57 -68.80
CA THR A 413 8.58 -24.49 -67.70
C THR A 413 8.52 -23.77 -66.35
N TYR A 414 9.46 -22.86 -66.05
CA TYR A 414 9.42 -22.08 -64.81
C TYR A 414 8.22 -21.14 -64.73
N GLU A 415 7.83 -20.49 -65.84
CA GLU A 415 6.62 -19.64 -65.87
C GLU A 415 5.34 -20.46 -65.60
N LYS A 416 5.23 -21.66 -66.16
CA LYS A 416 4.14 -22.60 -65.87
C LYS A 416 4.12 -22.99 -64.39
N ALA A 417 5.29 -23.30 -63.82
CA ALA A 417 5.43 -23.62 -62.40
C ALA A 417 5.01 -22.43 -61.52
N ARG A 418 5.47 -21.23 -61.84
CA ARG A 418 5.13 -19.98 -61.13
C ARG A 418 3.64 -19.66 -61.19
N LYS A 419 3.01 -19.85 -62.35
CA LYS A 419 1.56 -19.65 -62.50
C LYS A 419 0.77 -20.57 -61.57
N LYS A 420 1.13 -21.86 -61.51
CA LYS A 420 0.53 -22.81 -60.54
C LYS A 420 0.83 -22.39 -59.09
N ALA A 421 2.06 -21.99 -58.80
CA ALA A 421 2.45 -21.52 -57.46
C ALA A 421 1.61 -20.33 -56.98
N LEU A 422 1.36 -19.34 -57.84
CA LEU A 422 0.52 -18.19 -57.53
C LEU A 422 -0.95 -18.57 -57.27
N THR A 423 -1.50 -19.57 -57.97
CA THR A 423 -2.91 -19.98 -57.77
C THR A 423 -3.19 -20.55 -56.38
N ILE A 424 -2.18 -21.15 -55.75
CA ILE A 424 -2.31 -21.75 -54.41
C ILE A 424 -1.57 -20.95 -53.33
N SER A 425 -1.06 -19.76 -53.65
CA SER A 425 -0.20 -18.95 -52.75
C SER A 425 0.96 -19.76 -52.15
N TYR A 426 1.67 -20.51 -53.00
CA TYR A 426 2.78 -21.36 -52.58
C TYR A 426 3.95 -20.53 -52.02
N THR A 427 4.47 -20.90 -50.86
CA THR A 427 5.53 -20.16 -50.15
C THR A 427 6.84 -20.10 -50.91
N GLY A 428 7.15 -21.12 -51.72
CA GLY A 428 8.34 -21.18 -52.57
C GLY A 428 8.28 -20.37 -53.87
N GLU A 429 7.18 -19.65 -54.15
CA GLU A 429 7.05 -18.82 -55.37
C GLU A 429 8.22 -17.84 -55.60
N PRO A 430 8.76 -17.17 -54.55
CA PRO A 430 9.89 -16.25 -54.74
C PRO A 430 11.15 -16.94 -55.30
N GLN A 431 11.41 -18.20 -54.93
CA GLN A 431 12.55 -18.96 -55.43
C GLN A 431 12.39 -19.27 -56.93
N ILE A 432 11.16 -19.58 -57.36
CA ILE A 432 10.83 -19.79 -58.78
C ILE A 432 11.00 -18.48 -59.55
N LYS A 433 10.58 -17.35 -58.97
CA LYS A 433 10.76 -16.02 -59.57
C LYS A 433 12.24 -15.71 -59.80
N THR A 434 13.11 -15.96 -58.83
CA THR A 434 14.56 -15.77 -59.00
C THR A 434 15.12 -16.62 -60.14
N LYS A 435 14.72 -17.90 -60.24
CA LYS A 435 15.13 -18.78 -61.36
C LYS A 435 14.70 -18.24 -62.73
N ILE A 436 13.50 -17.64 -62.83
CA ILE A 436 13.02 -16.97 -64.05
C ILE A 436 13.92 -15.79 -64.40
N GLU A 437 14.18 -14.90 -63.44
CA GLU A 437 15.04 -13.71 -63.63
C GLU A 437 16.46 -14.10 -64.08
N GLU A 438 17.03 -15.15 -63.47
CA GLU A 438 18.34 -15.71 -63.87
C GLU A 438 18.33 -16.28 -65.29
N THR A 439 17.26 -16.98 -65.67
CA THR A 439 17.09 -17.58 -67.00
C THR A 439 16.91 -16.50 -68.08
N GLU A 440 16.12 -15.47 -67.82
CA GLU A 440 15.95 -14.32 -68.72
C GLU A 440 17.27 -13.59 -68.96
N ALA A 441 18.07 -13.40 -67.91
CA ALA A 441 19.40 -12.80 -68.03
C ALA A 441 20.32 -13.64 -68.93
N LYS A 442 20.32 -14.96 -68.79
CA LYS A 442 21.09 -15.87 -69.65
C LYS A 442 20.64 -15.84 -71.11
N ILE A 443 19.34 -15.81 -71.37
CA ILE A 443 18.79 -15.65 -72.73
C ILE A 443 19.24 -14.33 -73.35
N ALA A 444 19.22 -13.23 -72.58
CA ALA A 444 19.66 -11.92 -73.04
C ALA A 444 21.16 -11.91 -73.38
N GLU A 445 22.00 -12.52 -72.54
CA GLU A 445 23.44 -12.69 -72.76
C GLU A 445 23.73 -13.44 -74.07
N LEU A 446 23.06 -14.58 -74.30
CA LEU A 446 23.22 -15.36 -75.53
C LEU A 446 22.74 -14.63 -76.78
N LYS A 447 21.61 -13.90 -76.69
CA LYS A 447 21.14 -13.05 -77.80
C LYS A 447 22.14 -11.95 -78.13
N LYS A 448 22.77 -11.36 -77.10
CA LYS A 448 23.84 -10.37 -77.28
C LYS A 448 25.05 -10.99 -77.98
N ALA A 449 25.55 -12.13 -77.51
CA ALA A 449 26.66 -12.85 -78.14
C ALA A 449 26.35 -13.26 -79.60
N GLN A 450 25.13 -13.71 -79.89
CA GLN A 450 24.71 -14.06 -81.25
C GLN A 450 24.68 -12.83 -82.19
N LYS A 451 24.23 -11.67 -81.68
CA LYS A 451 24.30 -10.39 -82.40
C LYS A 451 25.75 -10.01 -82.69
N GLU A 452 26.64 -10.12 -81.71
CA GLU A 452 28.08 -9.83 -81.87
C GLU A 452 28.74 -10.74 -82.92
N LEU A 453 28.47 -12.05 -82.88
CA LEU A 453 28.97 -13.00 -83.88
C LEU A 453 28.47 -12.66 -85.30
N ARG A 454 27.21 -12.21 -85.43
CA ARG A 454 26.65 -11.74 -86.70
C ARG A 454 27.36 -10.48 -87.19
N ALA A 455 27.67 -9.55 -86.28
CA ALA A 455 28.42 -8.34 -86.60
C ALA A 455 29.85 -8.67 -87.07
N GLU A 456 30.52 -9.64 -86.44
CA GLU A 456 31.83 -10.14 -86.89
C GLU A 456 31.78 -10.79 -88.28
N GLY A 457 30.72 -11.55 -88.57
CA GLY A 457 30.49 -12.13 -89.89
C GLY A 457 30.29 -11.06 -90.97
N LEU A 458 29.55 -9.99 -90.66
CA LEU A 458 29.36 -8.84 -91.54
C LEU A 458 30.65 -8.05 -91.73
N GLU A 459 31.42 -7.80 -90.67
CA GLU A 459 32.72 -7.15 -90.73
C GLU A 459 33.68 -7.93 -91.63
N LYS A 460 33.76 -9.26 -91.48
CA LYS A 460 34.58 -10.13 -92.34
C LYS A 460 34.12 -10.11 -93.80
N SER A 461 32.82 -10.04 -94.04
CA SER A 461 32.26 -9.90 -95.40
C SER A 461 32.63 -8.55 -96.00
N GLY A 462 32.58 -7.48 -95.20
CA GLY A 462 33.07 -6.15 -95.59
C GLY A 462 34.56 -6.15 -95.93
N ASP A 463 35.40 -6.79 -95.12
CA ASP A 463 36.84 -6.93 -95.37
C ASP A 463 37.12 -7.68 -96.69
N GLN A 464 36.34 -8.73 -97.00
CA GLN A 464 36.44 -9.45 -98.27
C GLN A 464 36.00 -8.61 -99.48
N SER A 465 34.90 -7.87 -99.36
CA SER A 465 34.43 -6.94 -100.40
C SER A 465 35.45 -5.83 -100.65
N TYR A 466 36.06 -5.28 -99.59
CA TYR A 466 37.13 -4.29 -99.69
C TYR A 466 38.34 -4.84 -100.45
N ALA A 467 38.77 -6.07 -100.15
CA ALA A 467 39.88 -6.73 -100.83
C ALA A 467 39.61 -6.99 -102.33
N ARG A 468 38.35 -7.21 -102.70
CA ARG A 468 37.90 -7.35 -104.10
C ARG A 468 37.67 -6.01 -104.81
N GLN A 469 37.97 -4.89 -104.16
CA GLN A 469 37.74 -3.52 -104.66
C GLN A 469 36.26 -3.18 -104.87
N GLU A 470 35.34 -3.92 -104.24
CA GLU A 470 33.90 -3.64 -104.25
C GLU A 470 33.54 -2.69 -103.09
N TYR A 471 34.09 -1.47 -103.10
CA TYR A 471 34.06 -0.57 -101.95
C TYR A 471 32.65 -0.14 -101.50
N GLY A 472 31.70 0.04 -102.42
CA GLY A 472 30.30 0.35 -102.07
C GLY A 472 29.65 -0.75 -101.22
N LYS A 473 29.87 -2.02 -101.57
CA LYS A 473 29.38 -3.16 -100.77
C LYS A 473 30.13 -3.32 -99.45
N ALA A 474 31.42 -2.99 -99.43
CA ALA A 474 32.20 -3.00 -98.18
C ALA A 474 31.64 -2.00 -97.16
N ILE A 475 31.29 -0.78 -97.60
CA ILE A 475 30.65 0.24 -96.76
C ILE A 475 29.31 -0.25 -96.20
N GLU A 476 28.46 -0.87 -97.03
CA GLU A 476 27.19 -1.44 -96.58
C GLU A 476 27.39 -2.50 -95.47
N TYR A 477 28.29 -3.47 -95.69
CA TYR A 477 28.57 -4.51 -94.70
C TYR A 477 29.16 -3.94 -93.40
N TYR A 478 30.07 -2.97 -93.48
CA TYR A 478 30.63 -2.33 -92.29
C TYR A 478 29.59 -1.50 -91.52
N THR A 479 28.70 -0.80 -92.22
CA THR A 479 27.63 -0.01 -91.58
C THR A 479 26.64 -0.92 -90.85
N LEU A 480 26.26 -2.04 -91.47
CA LEU A 480 25.41 -3.06 -90.82
C LEU A 480 26.08 -3.71 -89.60
N ALA A 481 27.40 -3.95 -89.66
CA ALA A 481 28.14 -4.44 -88.50
C ALA A 481 28.22 -3.38 -87.38
N GLN A 482 28.38 -2.11 -87.75
CA GLN A 482 28.51 -0.99 -86.81
C GLN A 482 27.23 -0.77 -86.01
N GLU A 483 26.06 -0.83 -86.66
CA GLU A 483 24.75 -0.73 -86.01
C GLU A 483 24.58 -1.82 -84.94
N ILE A 484 24.94 -3.06 -85.28
CA ILE A 484 24.83 -4.18 -84.34
C ILE A 484 25.80 -4.02 -83.15
N TYR A 485 27.05 -3.58 -83.37
CA TYR A 485 27.98 -3.33 -82.27
C TYR A 485 27.59 -2.13 -81.40
N GLN A 486 26.88 -1.13 -81.95
CA GLN A 486 26.28 -0.05 -81.15
C GLN A 486 25.16 -0.60 -80.25
N GLU A 487 24.29 -1.45 -80.79
CA GLU A 487 23.22 -2.11 -80.01
C GLU A 487 23.76 -3.04 -78.90
N THR A 488 24.92 -3.66 -79.10
CA THR A 488 25.57 -4.51 -78.09
C THR A 488 26.59 -3.75 -77.23
N GLU A 489 26.66 -2.43 -77.36
CA GLU A 489 27.50 -1.53 -76.55
C GLU A 489 29.02 -1.79 -76.68
N LEU A 490 29.48 -2.34 -77.81
CA LEU A 490 30.90 -2.59 -78.10
C LEU A 490 31.56 -1.38 -78.79
N LEU A 491 31.74 -0.28 -78.04
CA LEU A 491 32.23 1.00 -78.56
C LEU A 491 33.58 0.93 -79.30
N SER A 492 34.50 0.07 -78.85
CA SER A 492 35.81 -0.10 -79.49
C SER A 492 35.70 -0.66 -80.92
N LYS A 493 34.78 -1.61 -81.15
CA LYS A 493 34.47 -2.18 -82.47
C LYS A 493 33.77 -1.17 -83.36
N VAL A 494 32.86 -0.36 -82.80
CA VAL A 494 32.17 0.73 -83.52
C VAL A 494 33.17 1.75 -84.09
N LEU A 495 34.12 2.22 -83.29
CA LEU A 495 35.18 3.15 -83.71
C LEU A 495 36.18 2.52 -84.70
N GLY A 496 36.37 1.20 -84.62
CA GLY A 496 37.18 0.43 -85.57
C GLY A 496 36.53 0.36 -86.96
N LEU A 497 35.23 0.09 -87.01
CA LEU A 497 34.46 0.06 -88.25
C LEU A 497 34.29 1.43 -88.89
N GLU A 498 34.12 2.50 -88.10
CA GLU A 498 34.04 3.87 -88.62
C GLU A 498 35.28 4.23 -89.45
N ARG A 499 36.47 3.84 -88.98
CA ARG A 499 37.72 3.98 -89.73
C ARG A 499 37.74 3.14 -91.01
N LYS A 500 37.23 1.90 -90.97
CA LYS A 500 37.14 1.03 -92.15
C LYS A 500 36.16 1.59 -93.21
N VAL A 501 35.03 2.15 -92.79
CA VAL A 501 34.06 2.84 -93.65
C VAL A 501 34.70 4.06 -94.32
N MET A 502 35.37 4.91 -93.55
CA MET A 502 36.08 6.09 -94.07
C MET A 502 37.13 5.68 -95.12
N ASN A 503 37.97 4.70 -94.81
CA ASN A 503 38.98 4.18 -95.73
C ASN A 503 38.39 3.56 -97.01
N ALA A 504 37.20 2.95 -96.95
CA ALA A 504 36.51 2.41 -98.12
C ALA A 504 35.88 3.51 -98.97
N ASN A 505 35.33 4.54 -98.32
CA ASN A 505 34.77 5.71 -98.99
C ASN A 505 35.84 6.53 -99.72
N ASP A 506 37.02 6.70 -99.12
CA ASP A 506 38.16 7.39 -99.74
C ASP A 506 38.68 6.64 -100.99
N LYS A 507 38.53 5.31 -101.04
CA LYS A 507 38.88 4.49 -102.22
C LYS A 507 37.80 4.51 -103.30
N LEU A 508 36.53 4.60 -102.91
CA LEU A 508 35.39 4.70 -103.82
C LEU A 508 35.29 6.10 -104.45
N ASN A 509 35.63 7.14 -103.68
CA ASN A 509 35.59 8.55 -104.07
C ASN A 509 36.95 9.20 -103.75
N PRO A 510 38.01 8.95 -104.55
CA PRO A 510 39.33 9.50 -104.29
C PRO A 510 39.29 11.04 -104.32
N PRO A 511 39.83 11.73 -103.29
CA PRO A 511 39.89 13.18 -103.28
C PRO A 511 40.77 13.70 -104.44
N PRO A 512 40.47 14.86 -105.04
CA PRO A 512 41.23 15.41 -106.17
C PRO A 512 42.69 15.68 -105.79
N GLN A 513 43.63 15.23 -106.65
CA GLN A 513 45.07 15.43 -106.45
C GLN A 513 45.43 16.93 -106.43
N ALA A 514 46.09 17.37 -105.36
CA ALA A 514 46.72 18.70 -105.29
C ALA A 514 48.05 18.69 -106.08
N PRO A 515 48.34 19.74 -106.90
CA PRO A 515 49.55 19.80 -107.72
C PRO A 515 50.81 20.16 -106.92
N ALA A 516 51.94 19.62 -107.37
CA ALA A 516 53.29 19.86 -106.84
C ALA A 516 53.79 21.29 -107.16
N THR A 517 54.43 21.95 -106.20
CA THR A 517 55.44 23.03 -106.35
C THR A 517 56.19 23.13 -105.00
N ASP A 518 57.46 22.75 -104.97
CA ASP A 518 58.67 23.59 -105.07
C ASP A 518 59.17 24.09 -103.70
N ILE A 519 60.46 23.83 -103.49
CA ILE A 519 61.24 24.08 -102.28
C ILE A 519 61.69 25.55 -102.27
N ASP A 520 61.55 26.25 -101.15
CA ASP A 520 62.46 27.34 -100.78
C ASP A 520 62.67 27.37 -99.24
N PRO A 521 63.91 27.42 -98.72
CA PRO A 521 64.23 27.20 -97.31
C PRO A 521 64.53 28.51 -96.58
N SER A 522 63.80 28.80 -95.50
CA SER A 522 64.31 29.56 -94.34
C SER A 522 63.20 29.82 -93.32
N TYR A 523 63.25 29.13 -92.18
CA TYR A 523 63.40 29.77 -90.86
C TYR A 523 63.40 28.70 -89.76
N GLU A 524 64.47 28.70 -88.97
CA GLU A 524 64.64 27.94 -87.74
C GLU A 524 63.67 28.40 -86.64
N ALA A 525 63.22 27.46 -85.80
CA ALA A 525 63.58 27.36 -84.38
C ALA A 525 62.42 26.98 -83.42
N ALA A 526 62.74 26.00 -82.57
CA ALA A 526 62.36 25.82 -81.17
C ALA A 526 61.10 24.98 -80.78
N ILE A 527 61.46 23.75 -80.37
CA ILE A 527 60.91 22.74 -79.44
C ILE A 527 60.87 23.34 -77.99
N PRO A 528 60.03 22.93 -76.98
CA PRO A 528 59.95 21.56 -76.40
C PRO A 528 58.55 21.02 -76.01
N PHE A 529 58.25 19.71 -76.07
CA PHE A 529 58.83 18.45 -75.52
C PHE A 529 58.67 18.26 -74.00
N GLU A 530 57.89 17.23 -73.62
CA GLU A 530 58.00 16.26 -72.49
C GLU A 530 56.64 15.52 -72.43
N GLU A 531 56.45 14.20 -72.66
CA GLU A 531 57.17 12.97 -72.24
C GLU A 531 57.31 12.87 -70.71
N GLY A 532 56.97 11.81 -69.98
CA GLY A 532 56.48 10.46 -70.19
C GLY A 532 56.01 9.93 -68.82
N ALA A 533 55.08 8.99 -68.75
CA ALA A 533 55.35 7.55 -68.65
C ALA A 533 55.72 7.03 -67.25
N ALA A 534 54.87 6.10 -66.79
CA ALA A 534 55.20 4.77 -66.28
C ALA A 534 55.56 4.55 -64.78
N ALA A 535 54.66 3.78 -64.17
CA ALA A 535 54.90 2.41 -63.67
C ALA A 535 55.21 2.14 -62.18
N ASN A 536 54.36 1.23 -61.68
CA ASN A 536 54.62 0.02 -60.90
C ASN A 536 54.86 0.03 -59.38
N GLU A 537 53.93 -0.72 -58.75
CA GLU A 537 54.14 -1.90 -57.89
C GLU A 537 54.27 -1.79 -56.37
N SER A 538 53.46 -2.66 -55.73
CA SER A 538 53.68 -3.41 -54.48
C SER A 538 53.68 -2.59 -53.18
N SER A 539 53.30 -3.09 -52.00
CA SER A 539 52.65 -4.31 -51.50
C SER A 539 52.22 -4.00 -50.04
N ASP A 540 51.52 -4.94 -49.43
CA ASP A 540 51.47 -5.19 -47.98
C ASP A 540 50.60 -4.32 -47.05
N ALA A 541 49.45 -4.93 -46.71
CA ALA A 541 49.17 -5.58 -45.42
C ALA A 541 49.01 -4.77 -44.12
N GLU A 542 48.08 -5.30 -43.31
CA GLU A 542 47.90 -5.18 -41.86
C GLU A 542 47.31 -3.86 -41.30
N VAL A 543 46.50 -3.81 -40.23
CA VAL A 543 45.73 -4.74 -39.38
C VAL A 543 44.90 -3.83 -38.45
N MET A 544 43.71 -4.29 -38.05
CA MET A 544 42.89 -3.96 -36.87
C MET A 544 43.16 -2.69 -36.01
N LYS A 545 42.09 -1.97 -35.60
CA LYS A 545 41.40 -2.19 -34.29
C LYS A 545 40.27 -1.18 -33.99
N GLU A 546 39.13 -1.76 -33.67
CA GLU A 546 38.18 -1.47 -32.57
C GLU A 546 38.19 -0.12 -31.84
N GLY A 547 36.98 0.42 -31.63
CA GLY A 547 36.43 0.44 -30.26
C GLY A 547 35.87 1.76 -29.76
N LYS A 548 34.55 1.97 -29.87
CA LYS A 548 33.58 1.70 -28.78
C LYS A 548 32.14 1.90 -29.23
#